data_AF-A0A8H4A2D2-F1
#
_entry.id   AF-A0A8H4A2D2-F1
#
_cell.length_a   1.000
_cell.length_b   1.000
_cell.length_c   1.000
_cell.angle_alpha   90.00
_cell.angle_beta   90.00
_cell.angle_gamma   90.00
#
_symmetry.space_group_name_H-M   'P 1'
#
loop_
_entity.id
_entity.type
_entity.pdbx_description
1 polymer ?
#
loop_
_entity_poly.entity_id
_entity_poly.type
_entity_poly.pdbx_seq_one_letter_code
_entity_poly.pdbx_strand_id
1 'polypeptide(L)'
;MSFMSLLFNLLLFAHYLIIIFVESDVVKIEPISDTEESTRINKKKCGICGLRGHNACTCPAESDAELESDNDTEKISRNKQKCGVCGLEGHNA
;
A
#
# COMPACT_ATOMS: atom_id res chain seq x y z
N MET A 1 -55.25 19.77 23.33
CA MET A 1 -53.81 19.47 23.57
C MET A 1 -53.24 18.39 22.66
N SER A 2 -54.03 17.76 21.78
CA SER A 2 -53.56 16.62 20.97
C SER A 2 -52.90 17.01 19.64
N PHE A 3 -53.30 18.14 19.02
CA PHE A 3 -52.82 18.53 17.69
C PHE A 3 -51.36 18.99 17.68
N MET A 4 -50.95 19.78 18.68
CA MET A 4 -49.56 20.25 18.81
C MET A 4 -48.59 19.10 19.09
N SER A 5 -49.03 18.09 19.87
CA SER A 5 -48.25 16.88 20.10
C SER A 5 -48.14 16.02 18.84
N LEU A 6 -49.21 15.89 18.05
CA LEU A 6 -49.17 15.16 16.78
C LEU A 6 -48.24 15.85 15.77
N LEU A 7 -48.30 17.18 15.67
CA LEU A 7 -47.41 17.95 14.82
C LEU A 7 -45.94 17.82 15.26
N PHE A 8 -45.68 17.88 16.57
CA PHE A 8 -44.33 17.67 17.12
C PHE A 8 -43.78 16.28 16.81
N ASN A 9 -44.58 15.22 16.98
CA ASN A 9 -44.16 13.86 16.66
C ASN A 9 -43.94 13.67 15.15
N LEU A 10 -44.77 14.29 14.30
CA LEU A 10 -44.60 14.25 12.85
C LEU A 10 -43.32 14.98 12.41
N LEU A 11 -43.02 16.13 13.01
CA LEU A 11 -41.79 16.88 12.75
C LEU A 11 -40.55 16.12 13.22
N LEU A 12 -40.62 15.46 14.38
CA LEU A 12 -39.54 14.63 14.90
C LEU A 12 -39.27 13.41 14.00
N PHE A 13 -40.33 12.75 13.52
CA PHE A 13 -40.23 11.64 12.59
C PHE A 13 -39.64 12.07 11.24
N ALA A 14 -40.09 13.20 10.70
CA ALA A 14 -39.53 13.77 9.47
C ALA A 14 -38.04 14.10 9.63
N HIS A 15 -37.64 14.72 10.76
CA HIS A 15 -36.23 15.02 11.03
C HIS A 15 -35.37 13.76 11.13
N TYR A 16 -35.87 12.71 11.77
CA TYR A 16 -35.20 11.40 11.84
C TYR A 16 -35.01 10.76 10.46
N LEU A 17 -36.03 10.83 9.60
CA LEU A 17 -35.91 10.35 8.21
C LEU A 17 -34.90 11.15 7.39
N ILE A 18 -34.83 12.48 7.59
CA ILE A 18 -33.84 13.34 6.92
C ILE A 18 -32.42 12.98 7.36
N ILE A 19 -32.18 12.74 8.66
CA ILE A 19 -30.86 12.31 9.15
C ILE A 19 -30.44 11.00 8.51
N ILE A 20 -31.31 9.98 8.50
CA ILE A 20 -31.02 8.68 7.88
C ILE A 20 -30.75 8.83 6.37
N PHE A 21 -31.49 9.69 5.69
CA PHE A 21 -31.33 9.91 4.26
C PHE A 21 -30.04 10.68 3.92
N VAL A 22 -29.70 11.72 4.70
CA VAL A 22 -28.46 12.51 4.53
C VAL A 22 -27.22 11.68 4.88
N GLU A 23 -27.32 10.72 5.80
CA GLU A 23 -26.23 9.79 6.14
C GLU A 23 -25.92 8.79 5.01
N SER A 24 -26.84 8.62 4.04
CA SER A 24 -26.60 7.78 2.86
C SER A 24 -25.66 8.43 1.83
N ASP A 25 -25.43 9.75 1.92
CA ASP A 25 -24.53 10.51 1.05
C ASP A 25 -23.19 10.90 1.74
N VAL A 26 -23.00 10.53 3.02
CA VAL A 26 -21.71 10.72 3.70
C VAL A 26 -20.73 9.69 3.15
N VAL A 27 -20.00 10.15 2.14
CA VAL A 27 -18.71 9.66 1.65
C VAL A 27 -18.16 8.53 2.51
N LYS A 28 -18.18 7.33 1.94
CA LYS A 28 -17.38 6.19 2.38
C LYS A 28 -15.94 6.69 2.55
N ILE A 29 -15.54 6.98 3.78
CA ILE A 29 -14.13 7.11 4.10
C ILE A 29 -13.61 5.69 3.95
N GLU A 30 -13.15 5.37 2.74
CA GLU A 30 -12.33 4.20 2.51
C GLU A 30 -11.15 4.32 3.50
N PRO A 31 -10.84 3.26 4.27
CA PRO A 31 -9.60 3.29 5.01
C PRO A 31 -8.50 3.59 4.01
N ILE A 32 -7.67 4.59 4.28
CA ILE A 32 -6.42 4.82 3.57
C ILE A 32 -5.56 3.59 3.91
N SER A 33 -5.80 2.52 3.17
CA SER A 33 -4.97 1.33 3.14
C SER A 33 -3.78 1.68 2.27
N ASP A 34 -2.65 1.72 2.97
CA ASP A 34 -1.31 1.50 2.46
C ASP A 34 -0.74 2.71 1.70
N THR A 35 -0.08 3.56 2.48
CA THR A 35 1.24 4.10 2.15
C THR A 35 1.43 4.43 0.68
N GLU A 36 1.05 5.63 0.29
CA GLU A 36 1.66 6.32 -0.85
C GLU A 36 3.11 6.71 -0.52
N GLU A 37 3.94 5.72 -0.20
CA GLU A 37 5.38 5.83 -0.40
C GLU A 37 5.65 5.45 -1.85
N SER A 38 5.93 6.47 -2.64
CA SER A 38 6.38 6.41 -4.02
C SER A 38 7.56 5.44 -4.19
N THR A 39 7.27 4.17 -4.44
CA THR A 39 8.24 3.25 -5.04
C THR A 39 7.52 2.36 -6.02
N ARG A 40 8.18 2.07 -7.14
CA ARG A 40 7.67 1.25 -8.23
C ARG A 40 7.22 -0.11 -7.67
N ILE A 41 5.94 -0.26 -7.35
CA ILE A 41 5.40 -1.52 -6.82
C ILE A 41 5.70 -2.58 -7.86
N ASN A 42 6.65 -3.44 -7.53
CA ASN A 42 7.11 -4.46 -8.44
C ASN A 42 5.93 -5.43 -8.61
N LYS A 43 5.28 -5.41 -9.79
CA LYS A 43 4.15 -6.28 -10.11
C LYS A 43 4.56 -7.77 -10.12
N LYS A 44 5.85 -8.06 -10.08
CA LYS A 44 6.41 -9.41 -9.99
C LYS A 44 6.37 -9.89 -8.53
N LYS A 45 6.04 -11.18 -8.35
CA LYS A 45 6.20 -11.84 -7.07
C LYS A 45 7.70 -11.92 -6.73
N CYS A 46 8.04 -11.74 -5.46
CA CYS A 46 9.38 -11.97 -4.96
C CYS A 46 9.80 -13.42 -5.25
N GLY A 47 11.03 -13.61 -5.76
CA GLY A 47 11.55 -14.93 -6.11
C GLY A 47 11.87 -15.81 -4.89
N ILE A 48 11.89 -15.23 -3.68
CA ILE A 48 12.24 -15.93 -2.44
C ILE A 48 10.97 -16.31 -1.67
N CYS A 49 10.16 -15.33 -1.28
CA CYS A 49 8.98 -15.55 -0.44
C CYS A 49 7.65 -15.60 -1.23
N GLY A 50 7.67 -15.30 -2.52
CA GLY A 50 6.46 -15.30 -3.37
C GLY A 50 5.49 -14.13 -3.14
N LEU A 51 5.74 -13.26 -2.16
CA LEU A 51 4.91 -12.08 -1.87
C LEU A 51 5.20 -10.93 -2.86
N ARG A 52 4.25 -9.99 -2.98
CA ARG A 52 4.37 -8.80 -3.83
C ARG A 52 4.83 -7.60 -2.99
N GLY A 53 5.20 -6.52 -3.68
CA GLY A 53 5.60 -5.25 -3.03
C GLY A 53 7.10 -5.11 -2.79
N HIS A 54 7.88 -6.19 -2.94
CA HIS A 54 9.33 -6.17 -2.85
C HIS A 54 9.94 -7.16 -3.86
N ASN A 55 11.25 -7.05 -4.12
CA ASN A 55 11.98 -8.01 -4.95
C ASN A 55 12.86 -8.90 -4.08
N ALA A 56 13.58 -9.85 -4.70
CA ALA A 56 14.44 -10.76 -3.98
C ALA A 56 15.49 -10.02 -3.10
N CYS A 57 16.14 -8.99 -3.66
CA CYS A 57 17.17 -8.22 -2.95
C CYS A 57 16.68 -7.41 -1.74
N THR A 58 15.37 -7.15 -1.63
CA THR A 58 14.79 -6.40 -0.51
C THR A 58 13.82 -7.25 0.29
N CYS A 59 13.94 -8.58 0.20
CA CYS A 59 13.05 -9.49 0.90
C CYS A 59 13.41 -9.53 2.38
N PRO A 60 12.47 -9.24 3.29
CA PRO A 60 12.73 -9.31 4.73
C PRO A 60 12.99 -10.74 5.22
N ALA A 61 12.65 -11.75 4.43
CA ALA A 61 13.01 -13.14 4.73
C ALA A 61 14.53 -13.41 4.59
N GLU A 62 15.29 -12.56 3.91
CA GLU A 62 16.75 -12.70 3.82
C GLU A 62 17.48 -12.08 5.01
N SER A 63 16.84 -11.21 5.82
CA SER A 63 17.51 -10.65 6.99
C SER A 63 17.72 -11.65 8.12
N ASP A 64 17.03 -12.80 8.08
CA ASP A 64 17.22 -13.91 9.02
C ASP A 64 18.15 -15.01 8.46
N ALA A 65 18.60 -14.89 7.21
CA ALA A 65 19.51 -15.83 6.56
C ALA A 65 20.92 -15.26 6.51
N GLU A 66 21.51 -15.11 7.68
CA GLU A 66 22.93 -14.85 7.87
C GLU A 66 23.73 -16.11 7.51
N LEU A 67 23.79 -16.53 6.25
CA LEU A 67 24.70 -17.61 5.81
C LEU A 67 25.09 -17.45 4.32
N GLU A 68 26.34 -17.02 4.11
CA GLU A 68 27.30 -17.59 3.15
C GLU A 68 26.75 -17.94 1.75
N SER A 69 26.88 -17.02 0.79
CA SER A 69 26.82 -17.34 -0.64
C SER A 69 28.16 -17.02 -1.30
N ASP A 70 29.16 -17.84 -0.97
CA ASP A 70 30.22 -18.15 -1.91
C ASP A 70 29.58 -18.77 -3.17
N ASN A 71 29.52 -17.99 -4.25
CA ASN A 71 29.30 -18.51 -5.59
C ASN A 71 30.22 -17.78 -6.55
N ASP A 72 31.51 -18.13 -6.44
CA ASP A 72 32.34 -18.26 -7.62
C ASP A 72 31.67 -19.26 -8.56
N THR A 73 31.18 -18.80 -9.71
CA THR A 73 31.58 -19.30 -11.04
C THR A 73 30.67 -18.73 -12.14
N GLU A 74 31.34 -18.25 -13.19
CA GLU A 74 30.88 -18.04 -14.57
C GLU A 74 30.01 -16.81 -14.93
N LYS A 75 30.74 -15.78 -15.38
CA LYS A 75 30.56 -15.10 -16.68
C LYS A 75 29.15 -15.16 -17.29
N ILE A 76 28.24 -14.38 -16.74
CA ILE A 76 27.33 -13.61 -17.58
C ILE A 76 27.90 -12.20 -17.57
N SER A 77 28.39 -11.72 -18.71
CA SER A 77 28.88 -10.35 -18.89
C SER A 77 27.72 -9.36 -18.73
N ARG A 78 27.22 -9.21 -17.52
CA ARG A 78 26.50 -8.02 -17.12
C ARG A 78 27.57 -6.94 -17.15
N ASN A 79 27.57 -6.17 -18.23
CA ASN A 79 28.36 -4.96 -18.39
C ASN A 79 28.50 -4.32 -17.00
N LYS A 80 29.73 -4.31 -16.43
CA LYS A 80 30.02 -3.77 -15.10
C LYS A 80 29.85 -2.26 -15.19
N GLN A 81 28.59 -1.84 -15.25
CA GLN A 81 28.26 -0.44 -15.41
C GLN A 81 28.64 0.23 -14.11
N LYS A 82 29.59 1.15 -14.23
CA LYS A 82 29.99 2.03 -13.14
C LYS A 82 28.93 3.12 -13.00
N CYS A 83 28.67 3.51 -11.76
CA CYS A 83 27.81 4.65 -11.47
C CYS A 83 28.32 5.89 -12.20
N GLY A 84 27.45 6.59 -12.94
CA GLY A 84 27.79 7.78 -13.71
C GLY A 84 28.08 9.01 -12.85
N VAL A 85 27.78 8.95 -11.54
CA VAL A 85 28.07 10.01 -10.57
C VAL A 85 29.36 9.73 -9.79
N CYS A 86 29.53 8.52 -9.24
CA CYS A 86 30.66 8.22 -8.34
C CYS A 86 31.71 7.24 -8.92
N GLY A 87 31.43 6.61 -10.07
CA GLY A 87 32.36 5.69 -10.74
C GLY A 87 32.53 4.31 -10.10
N LEU A 88 31.87 4.04 -8.98
CA LEU A 88 31.92 2.73 -8.30
C LEU A 88 30.96 1.72 -8.95
N GLU A 89 31.28 0.43 -8.81
CA GLU A 89 30.42 -0.68 -9.23
C GLU A 89 29.35 -0.97 -8.15
N GLY A 90 28.30 -1.72 -8.50
CA GLY A 90 27.26 -2.16 -7.56
C GLY A 90 26.02 -1.27 -7.50
N HIS A 91 26.00 -0.11 -8.15
CA HIS A 91 24.83 0.74 -8.28
C HIS A 91 24.87 1.56 -9.58
N ASN A 92 23.71 2.11 -9.98
CA ASN A 92 23.57 2.93 -11.19
C ASN A 92 23.67 4.43 -10.86
N ALA A 93 23.97 5.23 -11.91
CA ALA A 93 24.06 6.69 -11.88
C ALA A 93 22.77 7.36 -11.40
#